data_AF-A0A6A4Q9R4-F1
#
_entry.id   AF-A0A6A4Q9R4-F1
#
_cell.length_a   1.000
_cell.length_b   1.000
_cell.length_c   1.000
_cell.angle_alpha   90.00
_cell.angle_beta   90.00
_cell.angle_gamma   90.00
#
_symmetry.space_group_name_H-M   'P 1'
#
loop_
_entity.id
_entity.type
_entity.pdbx_description
1 polymer ?
#
loop_
_entity_poly.entity_id
_entity_poly.type
_entity_poly.pdbx_seq_one_letter_code
_entity_poly.pdbx_strand_id
1 'polypeptide(L)'
;MKFGMGTLDNMNHLKNKRIHSVENILQDQLGLALVHLENIVRGTICGAIRPKLIHTPRNLAPLTPLTTTCESFFGLQPLSRVLD
;
A
#
# COMPACT_ATOMS: atom_id res chain seq x y z
N MET A 1 -14.88 19.86 -34.84
CA MET A 1 -14.79 18.64 -34.00
C MET A 1 -14.54 17.45 -34.91
N LYS A 2 -13.37 16.80 -34.83
CA LYS A 2 -13.09 15.56 -35.58
C LYS A 2 -13.69 14.38 -34.83
N PHE A 3 -14.98 14.11 -35.04
CA PHE A 3 -15.55 12.80 -34.73
C PHE A 3 -15.03 11.83 -35.80
N GLY A 4 -14.25 10.81 -35.39
CA GLY A 4 -13.98 9.66 -36.26
C GLY A 4 -12.61 9.60 -36.95
N MET A 5 -11.54 10.18 -36.37
CA MET A 5 -10.18 9.86 -36.82
C MET A 5 -9.46 9.04 -35.74
N GLY A 6 -9.68 7.72 -35.77
CA GLY A 6 -9.05 6.73 -34.89
C GLY A 6 -9.92 5.49 -34.73
N THR A 7 -9.31 4.31 -34.73
CA THR A 7 -10.01 3.05 -34.41
C THR A 7 -10.38 3.07 -32.92
N LEU A 8 -11.64 2.81 -32.59
CA LEU A 8 -12.09 2.71 -31.19
C LEU A 8 -11.40 1.50 -30.54
N ASP A 9 -10.63 1.76 -29.48
CA ASP A 9 -9.87 0.71 -28.80
C ASP A 9 -10.80 -0.29 -28.13
N ASN A 10 -10.55 -1.58 -28.34
CA ASN A 10 -11.35 -2.64 -27.75
C ASN A 10 -10.85 -2.92 -26.34
N MET A 11 -11.60 -2.47 -25.33
CA MET A 11 -11.28 -2.67 -23.91
C MET A 11 -11.19 -4.16 -23.48
N ASN A 12 -11.76 -5.07 -24.27
CA ASN A 12 -11.72 -6.51 -24.01
C ASN A 12 -10.57 -7.21 -24.72
N HIS A 13 -9.79 -6.50 -25.54
CA HIS A 13 -8.63 -7.07 -26.20
C HIS A 13 -7.58 -7.49 -25.16
N LEU A 14 -7.08 -8.72 -25.22
CA LEU A 14 -6.16 -9.25 -24.20
C LEU A 14 -4.86 -8.43 -24.07
N LYS A 15 -4.39 -7.76 -25.14
CA LYS A 15 -3.25 -6.82 -25.04
C LYS A 15 -3.52 -5.60 -24.15
N ASN A 16 -4.79 -5.30 -23.88
CA ASN A 16 -5.24 -4.24 -22.97
C ASN A 16 -5.60 -4.79 -21.57
N LYS A 17 -5.38 -6.09 -21.32
CA LYS A 17 -5.53 -6.73 -20.01
C LYS A 17 -4.15 -7.06 -19.45
N ARG A 18 -3.96 -6.82 -18.15
CA ARG A 18 -2.75 -7.22 -17.41
C ARG A 18 -3.15 -8.17 -16.29
N ILE A 19 -2.33 -9.19 -16.07
CA ILE A 19 -2.48 -10.08 -14.93
C ILE A 19 -1.73 -9.44 -13.77
N HIS A 20 -2.44 -9.21 -12.65
CA HIS A 20 -1.82 -8.81 -11.39
C HIS A 20 -1.75 -10.05 -10.50
N SER A 21 -0.53 -10.49 -10.19
CA SER A 21 -0.33 -11.57 -9.22
C SER A 21 -0.59 -11.07 -7.80
N VAL A 22 -0.77 -12.00 -6.87
CA VAL A 22 -0.87 -11.69 -5.42
C VAL A 22 0.31 -10.86 -4.95
N GLU A 23 1.52 -11.12 -5.48
CA GLU A 23 2.72 -10.34 -5.21
C GLU A 23 2.56 -8.85 -5.57
N ASN A 24 1.99 -8.54 -6.74
CA ASN A 24 1.79 -7.15 -7.16
C ASN A 24 0.83 -6.39 -6.23
N ILE A 25 -0.25 -7.05 -5.81
CA ILE A 25 -1.25 -6.44 -4.93
C ILE A 25 -0.67 -6.26 -3.52
N LEU A 26 0.09 -7.24 -3.03
CA LEU A 26 0.79 -7.15 -1.75
C LEU A 26 1.84 -6.05 -1.77
N GLN A 27 2.61 -5.93 -2.86
CA GLN A 27 3.63 -4.90 -3.02
C GLN A 27 3.02 -3.49 -3.00
N ASP A 28 1.89 -3.28 -3.68
CA ASP A 28 1.18 -1.99 -3.66
C ASP A 28 0.68 -1.63 -2.25
N GLN A 29 0.08 -2.59 -1.53
CA GLN A 29 -0.41 -2.34 -0.16
C GLN A 29 0.71 -2.14 0.85
N LEU A 30 1.79 -2.91 0.74
CA LEU A 30 2.96 -2.78 1.59
C LEU A 30 3.68 -1.45 1.32
N GLY A 31 3.78 -1.04 0.06
CA GLY A 31 4.33 0.26 -0.33
C GLY A 31 3.56 1.41 0.31
N LEU A 32 2.23 1.36 0.26
CA LEU A 32 1.37 2.34 0.93
C LEU A 32 1.57 2.35 2.46
N ALA A 33 1.66 1.18 3.09
CA ALA A 33 1.90 1.06 4.53
C ALA A 33 3.26 1.61 4.96
N LEU A 34 4.31 1.42 4.15
CA LEU A 34 5.63 1.98 4.40
C LEU A 34 5.64 3.51 4.32
N VAL A 35 4.96 4.09 3.32
CA VAL A 35 4.80 5.56 3.23
C VAL A 35 4.05 6.09 4.46
N HIS A 36 3.02 5.39 4.92
CA HIS A 36 2.30 5.75 6.14
C HIS A 36 3.21 5.68 7.37
N LEU A 37 4.02 4.63 7.50
CA LEU A 37 4.98 4.49 8.59
C LEU A 37 6.02 5.62 8.57
N GLU A 38 6.56 5.96 7.40
CA GLU A 38 7.49 7.09 7.25
C GLU A 38 6.87 8.41 7.73
N ASN A 39 5.61 8.65 7.39
CA ASN A 39 4.87 9.83 7.83
C ASN A 39 4.70 9.86 9.37
N ILE A 40 4.40 8.72 10.00
CA ILE A 40 4.32 8.60 11.46
C ILE A 40 5.67 8.88 12.10
N VAL A 41 6.74 8.26 11.60
CA VAL A 41 8.10 8.41 12.13
C VAL A 41 8.53 9.88 12.01
N ARG A 42 8.32 10.51 10.86
CA ARG A 42 8.64 11.92 10.64
C ARG A 42 7.82 12.86 11.53
N GLY A 43 6.53 12.60 11.71
CA GLY A 43 5.67 13.34 12.63
C GLY A 43 6.11 13.19 14.09
N THR A 44 6.52 11.99 14.47
CA THR A 44 7.05 11.70 15.81
C THR A 44 8.38 12.39 16.05
N ILE A 45 9.31 12.36 15.09
CA ILE A 45 10.60 13.07 15.16
C ILE A 45 10.38 14.59 15.24
N CYS A 46 9.47 15.15 14.43
CA CYS A 46 9.12 16.57 14.50
C CYS A 46 8.51 16.97 15.85
N GLY A 47 7.69 16.09 16.46
CA GLY A 47 7.14 16.30 17.80
C GLY A 47 8.16 16.08 18.93
N ALA A 48 9.16 15.24 18.69
CA ALA A 48 10.23 14.85 19.62
C ALA A 48 11.31 15.92 19.83
N ILE A 49 11.31 17.00 19.04
CA ILE A 49 12.16 18.19 19.22
C ILE A 49 11.70 19.03 20.44
N ARG A 50 10.63 18.61 21.16
CA ARG A 50 10.28 19.16 22.47
C ARG A 50 11.22 18.58 23.55
N PRO A 51 11.88 19.39 24.39
CA PRO A 51 13.14 19.03 25.06
C PRO A 51 13.00 18.11 26.30
N LYS A 52 12.08 17.13 26.35
CA LYS A 52 11.84 16.36 27.58
C LYS A 52 11.38 14.90 27.46
N LEU A 53 11.46 14.23 26.32
CA LEU A 53 11.13 12.80 26.22
C LEU A 53 12.38 11.95 26.01
N ILE A 54 12.60 10.97 26.89
CA ILE A 54 13.62 9.93 26.74
C ILE A 54 13.21 9.07 25.53
N HIS A 55 13.96 9.18 24.44
CA HIS A 55 13.62 8.55 23.16
C HIS A 55 14.18 7.14 23.07
N THR A 56 13.40 6.15 23.50
CA THR A 56 13.67 4.75 23.15
C THR A 56 13.28 4.55 21.68
N PRO A 57 14.15 4.02 20.79
CA PRO A 57 13.86 3.87 19.36
C PRO A 57 12.60 3.03 19.05
N ARG A 58 12.18 2.19 20.01
CA ARG A 58 10.93 1.43 19.98
C ARG A 58 9.65 2.29 20.02
N ASN A 59 9.71 3.50 20.60
CA ASN A 59 8.59 4.45 20.63
C ASN A 59 8.55 5.38 19.40
N LEU A 60 9.63 5.42 18.61
CA LEU A 60 9.73 6.30 17.44
C LEU A 60 9.10 5.69 16.18
N ALA A 61 9.07 4.35 16.08
CA ALA A 61 8.52 3.63 14.94
C ALA A 61 7.57 2.52 15.42
N PRO A 62 6.27 2.80 15.61
CA PRO A 62 5.31 1.74 15.85
C PRO A 62 5.23 0.83 14.61
N LEU A 63 5.51 -0.47 14.77
CA LEU A 63 5.37 -1.49 13.72
C LEU A 63 3.91 -1.84 13.41
N THR A 64 2.98 -1.35 14.22
CA THR A 64 1.54 -1.56 14.13
C THR A 64 0.95 -1.39 12.73
N PRO A 65 1.26 -0.34 11.93
CA PRO A 65 0.65 -0.16 10.62
C PRO A 65 1.11 -1.20 9.58
N LEU A 66 2.31 -1.78 9.74
CA LEU A 66 2.77 -2.87 8.88
C LEU A 66 2.05 -4.17 9.24
N THR A 67 1.95 -4.47 10.54
CA THR A 67 1.26 -5.67 11.03
C THR A 67 -0.23 -5.65 10.66
N THR A 68 -0.92 -4.52 10.85
CA THR A 68 -2.35 -4.39 10.50
C THR A 68 -2.58 -4.48 8.99
N THR A 69 -1.66 -3.99 8.16
CA THR A 69 -1.77 -4.12 6.70
C THR A 69 -1.64 -5.58 6.27
N CYS A 70 -0.67 -6.31 6.81
CA CYS A 70 -0.53 -7.74 6.54
C CYS A 70 -1.74 -8.55 7.00
N GLU A 71 -2.22 -8.33 8.23
CA GLU A 71 -3.40 -9.02 8.76
C GLU A 71 -4.65 -8.74 7.91
N SER A 72 -4.84 -7.48 7.50
CA SER A 72 -5.95 -7.09 6.63
C SER A 72 -5.86 -7.74 5.24
N PHE A 73 -4.66 -7.83 4.65
CA PHE A 73 -4.45 -8.46 3.35
C PHE A 73 -4.81 -9.95 3.36
N PHE A 74 -4.26 -10.72 4.31
CA PHE A 74 -4.48 -12.16 4.34
C PHE A 74 -5.84 -12.56 4.92
N GLY A 75 -6.41 -11.77 5.83
CA GLY A 75 -7.65 -12.09 6.53
C GLY A 75 -8.94 -11.58 5.86
N LEU A 76 -8.88 -10.50 5.08
CA LEU A 76 -10.08 -9.83 4.54
C LEU A 76 -10.10 -9.70 3.02
N GLN A 77 -9.02 -10.04 2.30
CA GLN A 77 -9.05 -9.93 0.84
C GLN A 77 -9.92 -11.02 0.19
N PRO A 78 -10.84 -10.65 -0.72
CA PRO A 78 -11.59 -11.60 -1.54
C PRO A 78 -10.72 -12.47 -2.46
N LEU A 79 -9.48 -12.05 -2.72
CA LEU A 79 -8.49 -12.78 -3.50
C LEU A 79 -7.67 -13.78 -2.66
N SER A 80 -7.76 -13.69 -1.32
CA SER A 80 -7.16 -14.64 -0.38
C SER A 80 -8.10 -15.84 -0.26
N ARG A 81 -8.07 -16.74 -1.25
CA ARG A 81 -8.79 -18.01 -1.20
C ARG A 81 -7.94 -19.04 -0.43
N VAL A 82 -8.56 -19.78 0.49
CA VAL A 82 -7.93 -20.90 1.17
C VAL A 82 -7.58 -21.98 0.13
N LEU A 83 -6.38 -22.56 0.24
CA LEU A 83 -5.92 -23.63 -0.63
C LEU A 83 -6.87 -24.85 -0.49
N ASP A 84 -7.48 -25.28 -1.60
CA ASP A 84 -8.33 -26.49 -1.69
C ASP A 84 -7.50 -27.78 -1.63
#